data_AF-A0A442F4U8-F1
#
_entry.id   AF-A0A442F4U8-F1
#
_cell.length_a   1.000
_cell.length_b   1.000
_cell.length_c   1.000
_cell.angle_alpha   90.00
_cell.angle_beta   90.00
_cell.angle_gamma   90.00
#
_symmetry.space_group_name_H-M   'P 1'
#
loop_
_entity.id
_entity.type
_entity.pdbx_description
1 polymer ?
#
loop_
_entity_poly.entity_id
_entity_poly.type
_entity_poly.pdbx_seq_one_letter_code
_entity_poly.pdbx_strand_id
1 'polypeptide(L)' 'MNRTARIIGLGHHVPARRVANAEIETSLGLEAGWIEGRTGIRSR' A
#
# COMPACT_ATOMS: atom_id res chain seq x y z
N MET A 1 -8.61 -10.32 40.74
CA MET A 1 -9.18 -10.11 39.39
C MET A 1 -8.09 -9.46 38.53
N ASN A 2 -7.47 -10.20 37.60
CA ASN A 2 -6.45 -9.63 36.72
C ASN A 2 -7.12 -8.82 35.60
N ARG A 3 -6.79 -7.53 35.49
CA ARG A 3 -7.23 -6.68 34.38
C ARG A 3 -6.11 -6.62 33.33
N THR A 4 -6.39 -7.11 32.14
CA THR A 4 -5.52 -6.96 30.98
C THR A 4 -6.05 -5.86 30.06
N ALA A 5 -5.14 -5.04 29.54
CA ALA A 5 -5.49 -4.01 28.56
C ALA A 5 -5.82 -4.65 27.19
N ARG A 6 -6.64 -3.97 26.40
CA ARG A 6 -6.95 -4.31 25.00
C ARG A 6 -7.05 -3.04 24.17
N ILE A 7 -6.84 -3.18 22.87
CA ILE A 7 -7.11 -2.10 21.92
C ILE A 7 -8.61 -1.84 21.89
N ILE A 8 -9.00 -0.57 22.03
CA ILE A 8 -10.41 -0.13 22.01
C ILE A 8 -10.79 0.60 20.72
N GLY A 9 -9.83 0.92 19.85
CA GLY A 9 -10.08 1.55 18.55
C GLY A 9 -8.82 1.71 17.71
N LEU A 10 -9.02 1.80 16.39
CA LEU A 10 -8.01 2.12 15.39
C LEU A 10 -8.58 3.12 14.38
N GLY A 11 -7.71 3.91 13.75
CA GLY A 11 -8.06 4.81 12.66
C GLY A 11 -6.94 4.86 11.62
N HIS A 12 -7.30 5.13 10.37
CA HIS A 12 -6.36 5.24 9.26
C HIS A 12 -6.84 6.26 8.24
N HIS A 13 -5.90 6.98 7.62
CA HIS A 13 -6.17 7.93 6.54
C HIS A 13 -5.03 7.82 5.51
N VAL A 14 -5.40 7.79 4.23
CA VAL A 14 -4.48 7.86 3.08
C VAL A 14 -4.83 9.05 2.19
N PRO A 15 -3.88 9.56 1.39
CA PRO A 15 -4.19 10.54 0.36
C PRO A 15 -5.29 10.07 -0.59
N ALA A 16 -6.09 11.02 -1.10
CA ALA A 16 -7.15 10.71 -2.05
C ALA A 16 -6.62 10.25 -3.43
N ARG A 17 -5.42 10.70 -3.80
CA ARG A 17 -4.78 10.29 -5.05
C ARG A 17 -4.20 8.89 -4.88
N ARG A 18 -4.63 7.99 -5.77
CA ARG A 18 -4.09 6.65 -5.92
C ARG A 18 -3.33 6.56 -7.24
N VAL A 19 -2.08 6.10 -7.17
CA VAL A 19 -1.16 5.93 -8.28
C VAL A 19 -1.07 4.45 -8.61
N ALA A 20 -1.37 4.08 -9.85
CA ALA A 20 -1.21 2.72 -10.35
C ALA A 20 0.26 2.43 -10.65
N ASN A 21 0.68 1.17 -10.51
CA ASN A 21 2.04 0.78 -10.86
C ASN A 21 2.40 1.12 -12.31
N ALA A 22 1.46 1.00 -13.25
CA ALA A 22 1.69 1.32 -14.66
C ALA A 22 2.20 2.76 -14.88
N GLU A 23 1.72 3.73 -14.08
CA GLU A 23 2.21 5.12 -14.13
C GLU A 23 3.70 5.18 -13.74
N ILE A 24 4.07 4.46 -12.67
CA ILE A 24 5.43 4.42 -12.13
C ILE A 24 6.35 3.65 -13.07
N GLU A 25 5.92 2.48 -13.55
CA GLU A 25 6.67 1.62 -14.48
C GLU A 25 6.94 2.37 -15.79
N THR A 26 5.94 3.08 -16.32
CA THR A 26 6.11 3.96 -17.50
C THR A 26 7.11 5.08 -17.21
N SER A 27 7.00 5.75 -16.07
CA SER A 27 7.90 6.85 -15.70
C SER A 27 9.35 6.40 -15.48
N LEU A 28 9.58 5.14 -15.13
CA LEU A 28 10.90 4.59 -14.82
C LEU A 28 11.45 3.67 -15.91
N GLY A 29 10.70 3.41 -16.98
CA GLY A 29 11.10 2.51 -18.07
C GLY A 29 11.20 1.05 -17.63
N LEU A 30 10.33 0.61 -16.71
CA LEU A 30 10.29 -0.75 -16.19
C LEU A 30 9.35 -1.63 -17.02
N GLU A 31 9.63 -2.92 -17.01
CA GLU A 31 8.73 -3.93 -17.57
C GLU A 31 7.36 -3.90 -16.87
N ALA A 32 6.30 -4.13 -17.64
CA ALA A 32 4.95 -4.15 -17.12
C ALA A 32 4.80 -5.24 -16.04
N GLY A 33 4.30 -4.86 -14.86
CA GLY A 33 4.12 -5.77 -13.73
C GLY A 33 5.40 -6.07 -12.95
N TRP A 34 6.52 -5.41 -13.25
CA TRP A 34 7.76 -5.55 -12.47
C TRP A 34 7.55 -5.24 -10.98
N ILE A 35 6.80 -4.18 -10.67
CA ILE A 35 6.55 -3.77 -9.28
C ILE A 35 5.68 -4.80 -8.55
N GLU A 36 4.57 -5.24 -9.18
CA GLU A 36 3.68 -6.23 -8.56
C GLU A 36 4.39 -7.57 -8.36
N GLY A 37 5.17 -8.02 -9.35
CA GLY A 37 5.93 -9.27 -9.25
C GLY A 37 6.99 -9.28 -8.14
N ARG A 38 7.56 -8.12 -7.82
CA ARG A 38 8.61 -7.98 -6.80
C ARG A 38 8.08 -7.67 -5.40
N THR A 39 6.95 -6.98 -5.29
CA THR A 39 6.48 -6.40 -4.02
C THR A 39 5.06 -6.80 -3.64
N GLY A 40 4.26 -7.31 -4.58
CA GLY A 40 2.82 -7.54 -4.39
C GLY A 40 1.99 -6.26 -4.29
N ILE A 41 2.60 -5.08 -4.38
CA ILE A 41 1.90 -3.79 -4.37
C ILE A 41 1.26 -3.59 -5.73
N ARG A 42 -0.01 -3.16 -5.77
CA ARG A 42 -0.76 -2.86 -7.01
C ARG A 42 -0.90 -1.37 -7.29
N SER A 43 -0.87 -0.56 -6.23
CA SER A 43 -1.08 0.87 -6.27
C SER A 43 -0.64 1.49 -4.95
N ARG A 44 -0.31 2.78 -4.97
CA ARG A 44 0.05 3.56 -3.78
C ARG A 44 -0.59 4.92 -3.78
#